data_AF-A0A127F552-F1
#
_entry.id   AF-A0A127F552-F1
#
_cell.length_a   1.000
_cell.length_b   1.000
_cell.length_c   1.000
_cell.angle_alpha   90.00
_cell.angle_beta   90.00
_cell.angle_gamma   90.00
#
_symmetry.space_group_name_H-M   'P 1'
#
loop_
_entity.id
_entity.type
_entity.pdbx_description
1 polymer ?
#
loop_
_entity_poly.entity_id
_entity_poly.type
_entity_poly.pdbx_seq_one_letter_code
_entity_poly.pdbx_strand_id
1 'polypeptide(L)' 'MDPVAAKYIGAGIACIGMGGAGVGVGSIFGNYLAAALRNPSAAQGQFGNLIFGFAVTEALGIFSLLIALLLLFAL' A
#
# COMPACT_ATOMS: atom_id res chain seq x y z
N MET A 1 10.86 26.54 14.92
CA MET A 1 10.12 26.04 13.75
C MET A 1 8.64 26.22 14.03
N ASP A 2 7.89 26.83 13.11
CA ASP A 2 6.45 27.00 13.25
C ASP A 2 5.75 25.62 13.23
N PRO A 3 4.99 25.24 14.28
CA PRO A 3 4.31 23.95 14.35
C PRO A 3 3.38 23.69 13.16
N VAL A 4 2.75 24.74 12.61
CA VAL A 4 1.84 24.61 11.46
C VAL A 4 2.62 24.25 10.19
N ALA A 5 3.75 24.92 9.94
CA ALA A 5 4.64 24.55 8.83
C ALA A 5 5.18 23.11 8.97
N ALA A 6 5.58 22.70 10.18
CA ALA A 6 6.08 21.34 10.43
C ALA A 6 5.00 20.28 10.14
N LYS A 7 3.74 20.59 10.43
CA LYS A 7 2.59 19.72 10.16
C LYS A 7 2.39 19.44 8.67
N TYR A 8 2.45 20.48 7.84
CA TYR A 8 2.31 20.33 6.38
C TYR A 8 3.46 19.53 5.77
N ILE A 9 4.69 19.74 6.25
CA ILE A 9 5.85 18.95 5.82
C ILE A 9 5.68 17.49 6.25
N GLY A 10 5.28 17.25 7.51
CA GLY A 10 5.03 15.91 8.04
C GLY A 10 3.96 15.15 7.25
N ALA A 11 2.87 15.82 6.85
CA ALA A 11 1.83 15.23 6.01
C ALA A 11 2.38 14.80 4.64
N GLY A 12 3.22 15.63 4.01
CA GLY A 12 3.89 15.28 2.75
C GLY A 12 4.83 14.09 2.88
N ILE A 13 5.62 14.03 3.96
CA ILE A 13 6.52 12.91 4.24
C ILE A 13 5.74 11.63 4.51
N ALA A 14 4.63 11.71 5.25
CA ALA A 14 3.77 10.56 5.53
C ALA A 14 3.30 9.88 4.25
N CYS A 15 2.99 10.63 3.18
CA CYS A 15 2.57 10.10 1.88
C CYS A 15 3.61 9.23 1.17
N ILE A 16 4.91 9.35 1.50
CA ILE A 16 5.96 8.49 0.91
C ILE A 16 5.70 7.01 1.22
N GLY A 17 5.10 6.71 2.38
CA GLY A 17 4.74 5.35 2.78
C GLY A 17 3.80 4.64 1.80
N MET A 18 2.93 5.37 1.10
CA MET A 18 2.06 4.82 0.04
C MET A 18 2.86 4.26 -1.14
N GLY A 19 4.05 4.81 -1.43
CA GLY A 19 4.93 4.30 -2.47
C GLY A 19 5.38 2.86 -2.20
N GLY A 20 5.62 2.52 -0.94
CA GLY A 20 5.96 1.15 -0.52
C GLY A 20 4.82 0.16 -0.76
N ALA A 21 3.57 0.56 -0.45
CA ALA A 21 2.39 -0.24 -0.76
C ALA A 21 2.24 -0.44 -2.27
N GLY A 22 2.40 0.62 -3.07
CA GLY A 22 2.33 0.53 -4.54
C GLY A 22 3.34 -0.45 -5.13
N VAL A 23 4.60 -0.42 -4.66
CA VAL A 23 5.63 -1.40 -5.06
C VAL A 23 5.26 -2.81 -4.62
N GLY A 24 4.76 -2.97 -3.39
CA GLY A 24 4.32 -4.25 -2.85
C GLY A 24 3.18 -4.88 -3.67
N VAL A 25 2.15 -4.09 -3.99
CA VAL A 25 1.02 -4.52 -4.83
C VAL A 25 1.51 -4.92 -6.22
N GLY A 26 2.34 -4.10 -6.86
CA GLY A 26 2.92 -4.42 -8.16
C GLY A 26 3.71 -5.74 -8.15
N SER A 27 4.50 -5.98 -7.11
CA SER A 27 5.26 -7.22 -6.95
C SER A 27 4.35 -8.44 -6.73
N ILE A 28 3.34 -8.32 -5.87
CA ILE A 28 2.41 -9.42 -5.57
C ILE A 28 1.64 -9.85 -6.83
N PHE A 29 1.03 -8.89 -7.54
CA PHE A 29 0.27 -9.20 -8.77
C PHE A 29 1.18 -9.65 -9.91
N GLY A 30 2.37 -9.06 -10.05
CA GLY A 30 3.35 -9.48 -11.06
C GLY A 30 3.80 -10.92 -10.87
N ASN A 31 4.12 -11.31 -9.63
CA ASN A 31 4.51 -12.69 -9.31
C ASN A 31 3.33 -13.67 -9.50
N TYR A 32 2.12 -13.29 -9.09
CA TYR A 32 0.93 -14.11 -9.32
C TYR A 32 0.70 -14.36 -10.81
N LEU A 33 0.76 -13.32 -11.66
CA LEU A 33 0.59 -13.47 -13.10
C LEU A 33 1.67 -14.37 -13.70
N ALA A 34 2.93 -14.16 -13.33
CA ALA A 34 4.05 -14.98 -13.81
C ALA A 34 3.93 -16.46 -13.37
N ALA A 35 3.36 -16.74 -12.20
CA ALA A 35 3.07 -18.10 -11.74
C ALA A 35 1.83 -18.70 -12.45
N ALA A 36 0.77 -17.90 -12.61
CA ALA A 36 -0.48 -18.32 -13.25
C ALA A 36 -0.25 -18.69 -14.73
N LEU A 37 0.60 -17.96 -15.44
CA LEU A 37 0.98 -18.30 -16.82
C LEU A 37 1.74 -19.63 -16.93
N ARG A 38 2.46 -20.05 -15.87
CA ARG A 38 3.17 -21.33 -15.84
C ARG A 38 2.25 -22.50 -15.48
N ASN A 39 1.23 -22.28 -14.65
CA ASN A 39 0.26 -23.31 -14.28
C ASN A 39 -1.15 -22.72 -14.11
N PRO A 40 -1.91 -22.53 -15.22
CA PRO A 40 -3.21 -21.88 -15.17
C PRO A 40 -4.27 -22.60 -14.34
N SER A 41 -4.23 -23.93 -14.27
CA SER A 41 -5.23 -24.72 -13.53
C SER A 41 -5.12 -24.54 -12.01
N ALA A 42 -3.92 -24.27 -11.50
CA ALA A 42 -3.68 -24.01 -10.08
C ALA A 42 -3.92 -22.54 -9.68
N ALA A 43 -3.90 -21.61 -10.64
CA ALA A 43 -3.97 -20.17 -10.38
C ALA A 43 -5.23 -19.76 -9.59
N GLN A 44 -6.39 -20.27 -10.00
CA GLN A 44 -7.66 -19.95 -9.36
C GLN A 44 -7.69 -20.34 -7.87
N GLY A 45 -7.01 -21.43 -7.50
CA GLY A 45 -6.89 -21.87 -6.11
C GLY A 45 -6.05 -20.92 -5.24
N GLN A 46 -5.20 -20.09 -5.84
CA GLN A 46 -4.35 -19.13 -5.13
C GLN A 46 -4.93 -17.70 -5.13
N PHE A 47 -6.02 -17.44 -5.85
CA PHE A 47 -6.59 -16.10 -5.95
C PHE A 47 -7.03 -15.56 -4.58
N GLY A 48 -7.54 -16.40 -3.67
CA GLY A 48 -7.85 -15.98 -2.30
C GLY A 48 -6.63 -15.48 -1.53
N ASN A 49 -5.50 -16.18 -1.65
CA ASN A 49 -4.23 -15.78 -1.03
C ASN A 49 -3.68 -14.49 -1.66
N LEU A 50 -3.83 -14.32 -2.96
CA LEU A 50 -3.48 -13.08 -3.67
C LEU A 50 -4.25 -11.89 -3.09
N ILE A 51 -5.57 -11.99 -2.98
CA ILE A 51 -6.41 -10.89 -2.46
C ILE A 51 -6.10 -10.60 -0.99
N PHE A 52 -5.86 -11.63 -0.18
CA PHE A 52 -5.42 -11.46 1.20
C PHE A 52 -4.09 -10.69 1.29
N GLY A 53 -3.08 -11.10 0.53
CA GLY A 53 -1.78 -10.42 0.49
C GLY A 53 -1.87 -8.98 -0.02
N PHE A 54 -2.69 -8.74 -1.03
CA PHE A 54 -3.02 -7.39 -1.52
C PHE A 54 -3.66 -6.53 -0.43
N ALA A 55 -4.70 -7.02 0.25
CA ALA A 55 -5.41 -6.26 1.27
C ALA A 55 -4.51 -5.86 2.45
N VAL A 56 -3.65 -6.78 2.90
CA VAL A 56 -2.67 -6.48 3.97
C VAL A 56 -1.64 -5.45 3.50
N THR A 57 -1.18 -5.55 2.25
CA THR A 57 -0.20 -4.60 1.67
C THR A 57 -0.80 -3.20 1.54
N GLU A 58 -2.03 -3.10 1.02
CA GLU A 58 -2.76 -1.83 0.91
C GLU A 58 -3.10 -1.23 2.27
N ALA A 59 -3.41 -2.04 3.28
CA ALA A 59 -3.67 -1.54 4.63
C ALA A 59 -2.51 -0.69 5.17
N LEU A 60 -1.26 -1.06 4.88
CA LEU A 60 -0.08 -0.28 5.24
C LEU A 60 -0.03 1.08 4.51
N GLY A 61 -0.42 1.11 3.23
CA GLY A 61 -0.56 2.34 2.46
C GLY A 61 -1.67 3.25 2.99
N ILE A 62 -2.81 2.66 3.35
CA ILE A 62 -3.95 3.39 3.94
C ILE A 62 -3.57 3.99 5.30
N PHE A 63 -2.78 3.31 6.14
CA PHE A 63 -2.29 3.91 7.38
C PHE A 63 -1.39 5.12 7.13
N SER A 64 -0.53 5.07 6.11
CA SER A 64 0.28 6.22 5.68
C SER A 64 -0.59 7.40 5.25
N LEU A 65 -1.65 7.16 4.46
CA LEU A 65 -2.64 8.18 4.10
C LEU A 65 -3.39 8.71 5.32
N LEU A 66 -3.81 7.84 6.24
CA LEU A 66 -4.51 8.22 7.47
C LEU A 66 -3.67 9.20 8.30
N ILE A 67 -2.38 8.92 8.50
CA ILE A 67 -1.49 9.83 9.23
C ILE A 67 -1.38 11.18 8.52
N ALA A 68 -1.27 11.21 7.19
CA ALA A 68 -1.26 12.45 6.43
C ALA A 68 -2.55 13.27 6.64
N LEU A 69 -3.72 12.62 6.59
CA LEU A 69 -5.01 13.28 6.81
C LEU A 69 -5.17 13.78 8.25
N LEU A 70 -4.72 13.01 9.24
CA LEU A 70 -4.74 13.42 10.65
C LEU A 70 -3.87 14.65 10.86
N LEU A 71 -2.66 14.67 10.30
CA LEU A 71 -1.80 15.85 10.34
C LEU A 71 -2.46 17.05 9.65
N LEU A 72 -3.14 16.89 8.52
CA LEU A 72 -3.76 18.04 7.86
C LEU A 72 -4.96 18.61 8.63
N PHE A 73 -5.83 17.75 9.16
CA PHE A 73 -7.19 18.15 9.53
C PHE A 73 -7.58 17.92 11.00
N ALA A 74 -6.82 17.13 11.76
CA ALA A 74 -7.20 16.75 13.13
C ALA A 74 -6.17 17.15 14.19
N LEU A 75 -4.89 17.05 13.87
CA LEU A 75 -3.74 17.44 14.69
C LEU A 75 -3.24 18.83 14.26
#